data_AF-A0A2E8DQR9-F1
#
_entry.id   AF-A0A2E8DQR9-F1
#
_cell.length_a   1.000
_cell.length_b   1.000
_cell.length_c   1.000
_cell.angle_alpha   90.00
_cell.angle_beta   90.00
_cell.angle_gamma   90.00
#
_symmetry.space_group_name_H-M   'P 1'
#
loop_
_entity.id
_entity.type
_entity.pdbx_description
1 polymer ?
#
loop_
_entity_poly.entity_id
_entity_poly.type
_entity_poly.pdbx_seq_one_letter_code
_entity_poly.pdbx_strand_id
1 'polypeptide(L)' 'MSNLILTILKSIQVIGVIIMVGSLLLGFTSEEEVIILGLPSDRLSGIGMIISGIAYMAYLRLNKKPDDIPMGNLSDLD' A
#
# COMPACT_ATOMS: atom_id res chain seq x y z
N MET A 1 -1.69 19.35 9.22
CA MET A 1 -1.35 17.94 9.50
C MET A 1 0.16 17.79 9.55
N SER A 2 0.70 16.98 10.46
CA SER A 2 2.16 16.83 10.61
C SER A 2 2.77 16.12 9.41
N ASN A 3 3.72 16.78 8.75
CA ASN A 3 4.51 16.27 7.62
C ASN A 3 5.17 14.90 7.95
N LEU A 4 5.37 14.63 9.25
CA LEU A 4 5.92 13.38 9.76
C LEU A 4 5.02 12.17 9.47
N ILE A 5 3.71 12.27 9.68
CA ILE A 5 2.78 11.14 9.51
C ILE A 5 2.69 10.73 8.03
N LEU A 6 2.60 11.72 7.14
CA LEU A 6 2.61 11.48 5.70
C LEU A 6 3.92 10.85 5.23
N THR A 7 5.04 11.27 5.81
CA THR A 7 6.36 10.67 5.54
C THR A 7 6.43 9.23 6.01
N ILE A 8 5.94 8.93 7.21
CA ILE A 8 5.89 7.56 7.75
C ILE A 8 5.07 6.65 6.83
N LEU A 9 3.89 7.10 6.38
CA LEU A 9 3.04 6.32 5.50
C LEU A 9 3.69 6.05 4.14
N LYS A 10 4.40 7.03 3.57
CA LYS A 10 5.20 6.81 2.36
C LYS A 10 6.30 5.78 2.59
N SER A 11 7.01 5.83 3.72
CA SER A 11 8.05 4.85 4.05
C SER A 11 7.47 3.43 4.19
N ILE A 12 6.33 3.28 4.88
CA ILE A 12 5.65 1.98 5.01
C ILE A 12 5.21 1.46 3.64
N GLN A 13 4.69 2.34 2.77
CA GLN A 13 4.32 1.98 1.41
C GLN A 13 5.53 1.43 0.63
N VAL A 14 6.67 2.12 0.68
CA VAL A 14 7.91 1.69 0.02
C VAL A 14 8.39 0.34 0.55
N ILE A 15 8.37 0.13 1.87
CA ILE A 15 8.75 -1.15 2.49
C ILE A 15 7.83 -2.28 1.99
N GLY A 16 6.52 -2.04 1.93
CA GLY A 16 5.56 -3.02 1.40
C GLY A 16 5.86 -3.40 -0.06
N VAL A 17 6.19 -2.41 -0.90
CA VAL A 17 6.58 -2.66 -2.30
C VAL A 17 7.88 -3.47 -2.41
N ILE A 18 8.88 -3.19 -1.57
CA ILE A 18 10.14 -3.95 -1.55
C ILE A 18 9.87 -5.42 -1.19
N ILE A 19 9.04 -5.67 -0.18
CA ILE A 19 8.66 -7.04 0.21
C ILE A 19 7.93 -7.72 -0.96
N MET A 20 6.97 -7.03 -1.59
CA MET A 20 6.21 -7.55 -2.71
C MET A 20 7.12 -7.95 -3.88
N VAL A 21 7.92 -7.01 -4.38
CA VAL A 21 8.78 -7.21 -5.56
C VAL A 21 9.93 -8.19 -5.25
N GLY A 22 10.57 -8.05 -4.10
CA GLY A 22 11.67 -8.93 -3.70
C GLY A 22 11.22 -10.39 -3.58
N SER A 23 10.06 -10.64 -2.98
CA SER A 23 9.50 -11.99 -2.87
C SER A 23 9.11 -12.56 -4.23
N LEU A 24 8.51 -11.73 -5.11
CA LEU A 24 8.14 -12.13 -6.46
C LEU A 24 9.36 -12.54 -7.31
N LEU A 25 10.44 -11.74 -7.26
CA LEU A 25 11.67 -11.99 -8.02
C LEU A 25 12.35 -13.28 -7.56
N LEU A 26 12.39 -13.52 -6.26
CA LEU A 26 12.95 -14.76 -5.72
C LEU A 26 12.09 -15.98 -6.11
N GLY A 27 10.76 -15.85 -6.10
CA GLY A 27 9.87 -16.90 -6.57
C GLY A 27 9.99 -17.20 -8.07
N PHE A 28 10.26 -16.20 -8.92
CA PHE A 28 10.43 -16.40 -10.37
C PHE A 28 11.78 -17.00 -10.77
N THR A 29 12.81 -16.78 -9.95
CA THR A 29 14.17 -17.22 -10.26
C THR A 29 14.46 -18.64 -9.76
N SER A 30 13.54 -19.23 -9.01
CA SER A 30 13.67 -20.58 -8.46
C SER A 30 12.70 -21.53 -9.16
N GLU A 31 13.21 -22.71 -9.54
CA GLU A 31 12.36 -23.81 -10.02
C GLU A 31 11.65 -24.53 -8.85
N GLU A 32 12.09 -24.29 -7.61
CA GLU A 32 11.53 -24.83 -6.38
C GLU A 32 10.79 -23.77 -5.56
N GLU A 33 9.88 -24.21 -4.68
CA GLU A 33 9.15 -23.34 -3.77
C GLU A 33 10.10 -22.59 -2.82
N VAL A 34 10.18 -21.27 -2.96
CA VAL A 34 11.05 -20.43 -2.12
C VAL A 34 10.32 -20.04 -0.84
N ILE A 35 10.86 -20.48 0.30
CA ILE A 35 10.37 -20.11 1.62
C ILE A 35 11.23 -18.98 2.19
N ILE A 36 10.60 -17.82 2.42
CA ILE A 36 11.22 -16.62 2.98
C ILE A 36 10.54 -16.32 4.31
N LEU A 37 11.31 -16.22 5.39
CA LEU A 37 10.77 -15.97 6.74
C LEU A 37 9.68 -16.99 7.16
N GLY A 38 9.81 -18.25 6.71
CA GLY A 38 8.84 -19.31 6.99
C GLY A 38 7.56 -19.25 6.16
N LEU A 39 7.48 -18.37 5.16
CA LEU A 39 6.34 -18.24 4.26
C LEU A 39 6.75 -18.49 2.80
N PRO A 40 5.89 -19.15 2.01
CA PRO A 40 6.02 -19.18 0.56
C PRO A 40 6.12 -17.76 -0.04
N SER A 41 6.94 -17.61 -1.07
CA SER A 41 7.24 -16.31 -1.68
C SER A 41 6.01 -15.60 -2.26
N ASP A 42 5.03 -16.33 -2.78
CA ASP A 42 3.75 -15.81 -3.26
C ASP A 42 2.91 -15.21 -2.11
N ARG A 43 2.86 -15.89 -0.96
CA ARG A 43 2.20 -15.39 0.25
C ARG A 43 2.90 -14.15 0.79
N LEU A 44 4.23 -14.16 0.83
CA LEU A 44 5.00 -12.99 1.27
C LEU A 44 4.81 -11.80 0.33
N SER A 45 4.71 -12.05 -0.98
CA SER A 45 4.36 -11.03 -1.95
C SER A 45 2.97 -10.41 -1.69
N GLY A 46 1.97 -11.26 -1.41
CA GLY A 46 0.63 -10.83 -1.02
C GLY A 46 0.63 -9.95 0.25
N ILE A 47 1.46 -10.27 1.25
CA ILE A 47 1.63 -9.43 2.44
C ILE A 47 2.18 -8.06 2.07
N GLY A 48 3.22 -8.00 1.23
CA GLY A 48 3.79 -6.74 0.74
C GLY A 48 2.76 -5.86 0.02
N MET A 49 1.91 -6.47 -0.79
CA MET A 49 0.80 -5.80 -1.48
C MET A 49 -0.21 -5.19 -0.50
N ILE A 50 -0.61 -5.95 0.53
CA ILE A 50 -1.55 -5.47 1.56
C ILE A 50 -0.97 -4.29 2.34
N ILE A 51 0.28 -4.41 2.82
CA ILE A 51 0.96 -3.35 3.59
C ILE A 51 1.03 -2.06 2.76
N SER A 52 1.48 -2.18 1.50
CA SER A 52 1.59 -1.05 0.59
C SER A 52 0.22 -0.40 0.31
N GLY A 53 -0.80 -1.23 0.03
CA GLY A 53 -2.15 -0.76 -0.27
C GLY A 53 -2.81 -0.03 0.91
N ILE A 54 -2.68 -0.56 2.14
CA ILE A 54 -3.22 0.09 3.34
C ILE A 54 -2.52 1.42 3.60
N ALA A 55 -1.18 1.45 3.49
CA ALA A 55 -0.40 2.67 3.69
C ALA A 55 -0.77 3.76 2.66
N TYR A 56 -0.98 3.37 1.40
CA TYR A 56 -1.42 4.27 0.34
C TYR A 56 -2.84 4.81 0.58
N MET A 57 -3.79 3.95 0.97
CA MET A 57 -5.14 4.38 1.32
C MET A 57 -5.17 5.36 2.50
N ALA A 58 -4.37 5.08 3.54
CA ALA A 58 -4.22 5.99 4.67
C ALA A 58 -3.57 7.32 4.24
N TYR A 59 -2.54 7.27 3.38
CA TYR A 59 -1.90 8.45 2.83
C TYR A 59 -2.91 9.33 2.08
N LEU A 60 -3.72 8.74 1.20
CA LEU A 60 -4.75 9.47 0.46
C LEU A 60 -5.80 10.09 1.39
N ARG A 61 -6.28 9.35 2.39
CA ARG A 61 -7.28 9.86 3.35
C ARG A 61 -6.76 11.05 4.15
N LEU A 62 -5.49 11.02 4.55
CA LEU A 62 -4.87 12.12 5.29
C LEU A 62 -4.42 13.26 4.38
N ASN A 63 -4.11 12.99 3.12
CA ASN A 63 -3.64 14.00 2.18
C ASN A 63 -4.79 14.72 1.44
N LYS A 64 -6.02 14.19 1.47
CA LYS A 64 -7.21 14.89 0.97
C LYS A 64 -7.56 16.06 1.90
N LYS A 65 -7.67 17.26 1.33
CA LYS A 65 -8.34 18.37 2.01
C LYS A 65 -9.84 18.10 2.08
N PRO A 66 -10.56 18.58 3.12
CA PRO A 66 -12.02 18.46 3.21
C PRO A 66 -12.76 19.02 1.99
N ASP A 67 -12.13 19.95 1.25
CA ASP A 67 -12.74 20.72 0.17
C ASP A 67 -12.78 19.99 -1.20
N ASP A 68 -12.10 18.84 -1.33
CA ASP A 68 -12.05 18.07 -2.59
C ASP A 68 -13.09 16.93 -2.65
N ILE A 69 -13.98 16.84 -1.65
CA ILE A 69 -15.16 15.98 -1.73
C ILE A 69 -16.23 16.81 -2.44
N PRO A 70 -16.64 16.49 -3.68
CA PRO A 70 -17.82 17.11 -4.26
C PRO A 70 -19.01 16.72 -3.40
N MET A 71 -19.38 17.57 -2.44
CA MET A 71 -20.72 17.56 -1.90
C MET A 71 -21.59 17.92 -3.08
N GLY A 72 -22.23 16.92 -3.68
CA GLY A 72 -23.23 17.14 -4.72
C GLY A 72 -24.12 18.29 -4.24
N ASN A 73 -24.20 19.33 -5.06
CA ASN A 73 -24.89 20.53 -4.67
C ASN A 73 -26.35 20.13 -4.44
N LEU A 74 -26.82 20.23 -3.19
CA LEU A 74 -28.20 19.88 -2.83
C LEU A 74 -29.22 20.75 -3.56
N SER A 75 -28.79 21.80 -4.26
CA SER A 75 -29.61 22.60 -5.18
C SER A 75 -29.89 21.94 -6.53
N ASP A 76 -29.23 20.83 -6.87
CA ASP A 76 -29.47 20.10 -8.13
C ASP A 76 -30.56 19.01 -7.96
N LEU A 77 -31.21 18.97 -6.78
CA LEU A 77 -32.27 18.03 -6.41
C LEU A 77 -33.67 18.67 -6.34
N ASP A 78 -33.82 19.93 -6.79
CA ASP A 78 -35.11 20.62 -6.94
C ASP A 78 -35.66 20.50 -8.38
#